data_AF-N6X3J0-F1
#
_entry.id   AF-N6X3J0-F1
#
_cell.length_a   1.000
_cell.length_b   1.000
_cell.length_c   1.000
_cell.angle_alpha   90.00
_cell.angle_beta   90.00
_cell.angle_gamma   90.00
#
_symmetry.space_group_name_H-M   'P 1'
#
loop_
_entity.id
_entity.type
_entity.pdbx_description
1 polymer ?
#
loop_
_entity_poly.entity_id
_entity_poly.type
_entity_poly.pdbx_seq_one_letter_code
_entity_poly.pdbx_strand_id
1 'polypeptide(L)'
;MGRPSFKIDRQRLRELRDERGLSQADLASALCKRLGLEQNEDSRTASYRRIEARGRTSRKRAEAIAQILDVTLAELAGIVPPDTGIYEKRILDLLAEQLRQENVVLKSALDEACSDGSDSEDGLASMARSVARRIEAAQLARNPGELAELSQLTGLSEGEILEPAHVDGHWLVVASGPIYTRTELVLGTAGVMTLIPEIVGKLLEDFGSDGRIRMHRAPPWYRLEIDPLCGRFTTWIDFVRCLPDARGVRWLKPGWRDVFLLEEPLLTWARSAANFVTGFDGSPTPGDVRRLRLRVSEYNGESGERISEQIIAGALEEIPGERLTAEQEIGRSHLVATWTLGTALQEILEPHLSAYPRQCWEVTVTDDGCALYLWPTGGAPGGQYGLRYRIQLVEETAPGQFGTAPWRHKDREALKQRIEACLS
;
A
#
# COMPACT_ATOMS: atom_id res chain seq x y z
N MET A 1 -17.03 32.33 31.38
CA MET A 1 -17.31 31.25 30.40
C MET A 1 -16.36 30.08 30.68
N GLY A 2 -16.89 28.89 30.95
CA GLY A 2 -16.07 27.71 31.29
C GLY A 2 -15.24 27.20 30.11
N ARG A 3 -14.03 26.69 30.35
CA ARG A 3 -13.20 26.08 29.30
C ARG A 3 -13.97 24.92 28.64
N PRO A 4 -14.00 24.83 27.31
CA PRO A 4 -14.69 23.74 26.62
C PRO A 4 -14.10 22.38 27.03
N SER A 5 -14.96 21.50 27.55
CA SER A 5 -14.60 20.15 27.94
C SER A 5 -14.75 19.19 26.76
N PHE A 6 -13.74 18.35 26.53
CA PHE A 6 -13.77 17.23 25.61
C PHE A 6 -14.28 15.97 26.34
N LYS A 7 -15.20 15.24 25.71
CA LYS A 7 -15.75 13.98 26.21
C LYS A 7 -14.87 12.83 25.71
N ILE A 8 -14.42 11.97 26.63
CA ILE A 8 -13.66 10.75 26.37
C ILE A 8 -14.55 9.56 26.75
N ASP A 9 -14.50 8.48 25.97
CA ASP A 9 -15.05 7.20 26.36
C ASP A 9 -14.17 6.57 27.46
N ARG A 10 -14.78 6.33 28.63
CA ARG A 10 -14.06 5.86 29.82
C ARG A 10 -13.59 4.43 29.68
N GLN A 11 -14.43 3.59 29.09
CA GLN A 11 -14.12 2.19 28.90
C GLN A 11 -13.02 2.06 27.85
N ARG A 12 -13.14 2.79 26.73
CA ARG A 12 -12.12 2.77 25.68
C ARG A 12 -10.78 3.30 26.16
N LEU A 13 -10.76 4.39 26.94
CA LEU A 13 -9.53 4.92 27.53
C LEU A 13 -8.84 3.89 28.44
N ARG A 14 -9.63 3.13 29.21
CA ARG A 14 -9.11 2.06 30.07
C ARG A 14 -8.53 0.91 29.24
N GLU A 15 -9.26 0.43 28.25
CA GLU A 15 -8.82 -0.63 27.33
C GLU A 15 -7.52 -0.24 26.64
N LEU A 16 -7.44 0.94 26.02
CA LEU A 16 -6.23 1.43 25.34
C LEU A 16 -5.03 1.55 26.27
N ARG A 17 -5.26 1.93 27.54
CA ARG A 17 -4.20 2.00 28.55
C ARG A 17 -3.71 0.59 28.90
N ASP A 18 -4.62 -0.36 29.09
CA ASP A 18 -4.31 -1.76 29.41
C ASP A 18 -3.62 -2.47 28.22
N GLU A 19 -4.05 -2.22 26.97
CA GLU A 19 -3.43 -2.69 25.72
C GLU A 19 -1.97 -2.23 25.58
N ARG A 20 -1.66 -1.00 26.04
CA ARG A 20 -0.30 -0.45 26.06
C ARG A 20 0.54 -0.91 27.27
N GLY A 21 -0.03 -1.74 28.16
CA GLY A 21 0.64 -2.21 29.37
C GLY A 21 0.95 -1.09 30.37
N LEU A 22 0.24 0.04 30.31
CA LEU A 22 0.51 1.22 31.14
C LEU A 22 -0.34 1.19 32.41
N SER A 23 0.26 1.49 33.57
CA SER A 23 -0.54 1.80 34.75
C SER A 23 -1.14 3.21 34.67
N GLN A 24 -2.11 3.50 35.53
CA GLN A 24 -2.64 4.86 35.67
C GLN A 24 -1.56 5.88 36.07
N ALA A 25 -0.54 5.45 36.82
CA ALA A 25 0.57 6.31 37.22
C ALA A 25 1.53 6.57 36.04
N ASP A 26 1.81 5.56 35.22
CA ASP A 26 2.69 5.69 34.05
C ASP A 26 2.10 6.64 33.02
N LEU A 27 0.80 6.48 32.71
CA LEU A 27 0.11 7.36 31.77
C LEU A 27 -0.02 8.79 32.33
N ALA A 28 -0.25 8.95 33.64
CA ALA A 28 -0.27 10.26 34.29
C ALA A 28 1.11 10.96 34.23
N SER A 29 2.19 10.19 34.41
CA SER A 29 3.57 10.67 34.32
C SER A 29 3.91 11.11 32.89
N ALA A 30 3.63 10.26 31.91
CA ALA A 30 3.82 10.56 30.49
C ALA A 30 3.01 11.81 30.06
N LEU A 31 1.77 11.95 30.56
CA LEU A 31 0.92 13.10 30.29
C LEU A 31 1.49 14.40 30.85
N CYS A 32 1.97 14.39 32.10
CA CYS A 32 2.57 15.58 32.72
C CYS A 32 3.87 15.97 32.01
N LYS A 33 4.73 15.00 31.70
CA LYS A 33 5.98 15.21 30.94
C LYS A 33 5.71 15.83 29.57
N ARG A 34 4.73 15.32 28.83
CA ARG A 34 4.37 15.82 27.49
C ARG A 34 3.77 17.22 27.51
N LEU A 35 3.08 17.58 28.60
CA LEU A 35 2.46 18.89 28.76
C LEU A 35 3.36 19.93 29.47
N GLY A 36 4.57 19.54 29.89
CA GLY A 36 5.47 20.40 30.67
C GLY A 36 4.88 20.80 32.02
N LEU A 37 4.11 19.90 32.65
CA LEU A 37 3.49 20.14 33.95
C LEU A 37 4.34 19.54 35.07
N GLU A 38 4.82 20.37 35.98
CA GLU A 38 5.43 19.93 37.23
C GLU A 38 4.34 19.69 38.27
N GLN A 39 4.10 18.42 38.60
CA GLN A 39 3.13 18.00 39.60
C GLN A 39 3.71 16.84 40.42
N ASN A 40 3.47 16.87 41.73
CA ASN A 40 3.80 15.76 42.61
C ASN A 40 3.05 14.48 42.19
N GLU A 41 3.64 13.32 42.50
CA GLU A 41 3.18 12.00 42.05
C GLU A 41 1.72 11.69 42.35
N ASP A 42 1.27 12.03 43.56
CA ASP A 42 -0.11 11.81 43.99
C ASP A 42 -1.09 12.71 43.22
N SER A 43 -0.68 13.96 42.95
CA SER A 43 -1.51 14.95 42.26
C SER A 43 -1.73 14.61 40.80
N ARG A 44 -0.66 14.17 40.10
CA ARG A 44 -0.77 13.74 38.69
C ARG A 44 -1.65 12.51 38.56
N THR A 45 -1.45 11.51 39.42
CA THR A 45 -2.21 10.25 39.40
C THR A 45 -3.67 10.49 39.76
N ALA A 46 -3.97 11.31 40.78
CA ALA A 46 -5.33 11.68 41.14
C ALA A 46 -6.03 12.54 40.06
N SER A 47 -5.28 13.39 39.35
CA SER A 47 -5.81 14.13 38.19
C SER A 47 -6.19 13.17 37.07
N TYR A 48 -5.32 12.22 36.72
CA TYR A 48 -5.60 11.24 35.66
C TYR A 48 -6.75 10.30 36.03
N ARG A 49 -6.79 9.78 37.26
CA ARG A 49 -7.93 8.97 37.77
C ARG A 49 -9.27 9.67 37.61
N ARG A 50 -9.33 10.99 37.83
CA ARG A 50 -10.54 11.79 37.59
C ARG A 50 -10.90 11.88 36.11
N ILE A 51 -9.92 11.94 35.21
CA ILE A 51 -10.15 11.94 33.76
C ILE A 51 -10.75 10.59 33.34
N GLU A 52 -10.14 9.48 33.74
CA GLU A 52 -10.61 8.13 33.44
C GLU A 52 -12.01 7.86 34.04
N ALA A 53 -12.24 8.26 35.30
CA ALA A 53 -13.53 8.08 35.97
C ALA A 53 -14.66 8.98 35.41
N ARG A 54 -14.35 10.23 35.02
CA ARG A 54 -15.38 11.19 34.56
C ARG A 54 -15.55 11.20 33.05
N GLY A 55 -14.55 10.76 32.29
CA GLY A 55 -14.54 10.82 30.82
C GLY A 55 -14.57 12.27 30.30
N ARG A 56 -13.97 13.21 31.04
CA ARG A 56 -13.96 14.64 30.68
C ARG A 56 -12.61 15.27 30.96
N THR A 57 -12.08 15.99 29.97
CA THR A 57 -10.82 16.74 30.11
C THR A 57 -10.78 17.91 29.13
N SER A 58 -9.75 18.74 29.17
CA SER A 58 -9.53 19.76 28.13
C SER A 58 -9.03 19.13 26.83
N ARG A 59 -9.38 19.68 25.66
CA ARG A 59 -8.92 19.19 24.35
C ARG A 59 -7.40 18.95 24.28
N LYS A 60 -6.58 19.91 24.72
CA LYS A 60 -5.10 19.78 24.78
C LYS A 60 -4.63 18.55 25.57
N ARG A 61 -5.31 18.20 26.66
CA ARG A 61 -5.00 17.00 27.45
C ARG A 61 -5.44 15.73 26.73
N ALA A 62 -6.60 15.75 26.07
CA ALA A 62 -7.06 14.62 25.25
C ALA A 62 -6.11 14.37 24.07
N GLU A 63 -5.62 15.42 23.40
CA GLU A 63 -4.61 15.31 22.33
C GLU A 63 -3.31 14.68 22.83
N ALA A 64 -2.83 15.11 24.00
CA ALA A 64 -1.64 14.51 24.61
C ALA A 64 -1.84 13.05 25.01
N ILE A 65 -3.01 12.69 25.57
CA ILE A 65 -3.36 11.28 25.87
C ILE A 65 -3.39 10.46 24.58
N ALA A 66 -4.01 10.98 23.52
CA ALA A 66 -4.13 10.30 22.22
C ALA A 66 -2.74 9.99 21.65
N GLN A 67 -1.83 10.96 21.72
CA GLN A 67 -0.47 10.79 21.25
C GLN A 67 0.37 9.82 22.09
N ILE A 68 0.13 9.74 23.41
CA ILE A 68 0.84 8.78 24.27
C ILE A 68 0.37 7.36 24.01
N LEU A 69 -0.94 7.17 23.82
CA LEU A 69 -1.55 5.89 23.49
C LEU A 69 -1.44 5.55 21.99
N ASP A 70 -0.93 6.49 21.19
CA ASP A 70 -0.76 6.41 19.74
C ASP A 70 -2.06 5.96 19.03
N VAL A 71 -3.10 6.75 19.28
CA VAL A 71 -4.48 6.65 18.75
C VAL A 71 -4.97 8.02 18.31
N THR A 72 -6.09 8.08 17.58
CA THR A 72 -6.74 9.35 17.24
C THR A 72 -7.61 9.90 18.39
N LEU A 73 -7.92 11.20 18.32
CA LEU A 73 -8.91 11.81 19.21
C LEU A 73 -10.32 11.21 19.06
N ALA A 74 -10.67 10.73 17.86
CA ALA A 74 -11.96 10.10 17.59
C ALA A 74 -12.07 8.74 18.30
N GLU A 75 -11.01 7.93 18.23
CA GLU A 75 -10.92 6.65 18.95
C GLU A 75 -11.03 6.85 20.47
N LEU A 76 -10.37 7.87 21.03
CA LEU A 76 -10.52 8.23 22.44
C LEU A 76 -11.96 8.64 22.82
N ALA A 77 -12.71 9.20 21.87
CA ALA A 77 -14.11 9.56 22.09
C ALA A 77 -15.07 8.35 21.98
N GLY A 78 -14.54 7.14 21.75
CA GLY A 78 -15.31 5.91 21.58
C GLY A 78 -15.76 5.67 20.13
N ILE A 79 -15.26 6.46 19.18
CA ILE A 79 -15.60 6.31 17.76
C ILE A 79 -14.57 5.38 17.14
N VAL A 80 -14.82 4.09 17.32
CA VAL A 80 -14.06 3.02 16.68
C VAL A 80 -15.02 2.36 15.70
N PRO A 81 -14.65 2.25 14.40
CA PRO A 81 -15.47 1.50 13.48
C PRO A 81 -15.60 0.04 13.94
N PRO A 82 -16.75 -0.61 13.68
CA PRO A 82 -16.91 -2.02 14.02
C PRO A 82 -15.86 -2.88 13.30
N ASP A 83 -15.42 -3.97 13.92
CA ASP A 83 -14.56 -4.94 13.25
C ASP A 83 -15.24 -5.45 11.96
N THR A 84 -14.50 -5.52 10.86
CA THR A 84 -15.05 -5.91 9.55
C THR A 84 -15.73 -7.28 9.60
N GLY A 85 -15.12 -8.25 10.28
CA GLY A 85 -15.69 -9.60 10.38
C GLY A 85 -16.97 -9.61 11.21
N ILE A 86 -17.03 -8.81 12.27
CA ILE A 86 -18.24 -8.64 13.08
C ILE A 86 -19.34 -7.95 12.26
N TYR A 87 -19.00 -6.92 11.48
CA TYR A 87 -19.96 -6.18 10.67
C TYR A 87 -20.52 -7.04 9.51
N GLU A 88 -19.65 -7.71 8.74
CA GLU A 88 -20.08 -8.64 7.69
C GLU A 88 -20.98 -9.75 8.25
N LYS A 89 -20.63 -10.31 9.41
CA LYS A 89 -21.47 -11.31 10.09
C LYS A 89 -22.83 -10.76 10.50
N ARG A 90 -22.88 -9.52 11.03
CA ARG A 90 -24.16 -8.86 11.37
C ARG A 90 -25.04 -8.74 10.13
N ILE A 91 -24.49 -8.32 8.99
CA ILE A 91 -25.25 -8.22 7.74
C ILE A 91 -25.71 -9.60 7.27
N LEU A 92 -24.87 -10.63 7.36
CA LEU A 92 -25.27 -12.00 7.04
C LEU A 92 -26.43 -12.49 7.90
N ASP A 93 -26.34 -12.30 9.22
CA ASP A 93 -27.40 -12.68 10.17
C ASP A 93 -28.71 -11.93 9.88
N LEU A 94 -28.63 -10.65 9.48
CA LEU A 94 -29.78 -9.84 9.05
C LEU A 94 -30.42 -10.39 7.77
N LEU A 95 -29.63 -10.68 6.74
CA LEU A 95 -30.15 -11.26 5.49
C LEU A 95 -30.77 -12.64 5.72
N ALA A 96 -30.17 -13.48 6.57
CA ALA A 96 -30.71 -14.78 6.94
C ALA A 96 -32.05 -14.67 7.69
N GLU A 97 -32.24 -13.64 8.53
CA GLU A 97 -33.53 -13.33 9.15
C GLU A 97 -34.56 -12.86 8.13
N GLN A 98 -34.19 -11.98 7.20
CA GLN A 98 -35.08 -11.52 6.13
C GLN A 98 -35.56 -12.66 5.22
N LEU A 99 -34.69 -13.63 4.92
CA LEU A 99 -35.08 -14.85 4.19
C LEU A 99 -36.08 -15.70 4.98
N ARG A 100 -35.90 -15.85 6.30
CA ARG A 100 -36.84 -16.55 7.18
C ARG A 100 -38.20 -15.85 7.25
N GLN A 101 -38.23 -14.53 7.07
CA GLN A 101 -39.45 -13.71 6.96
C GLN A 101 -40.04 -13.66 5.55
N GLU A 102 -39.52 -14.47 4.63
CA GLU A 102 -39.98 -14.57 3.24
C GLU A 102 -39.86 -13.29 2.41
N ASN A 103 -38.83 -12.47 2.65
CA ASN A 103 -38.56 -11.28 1.86
C ASN A 103 -38.36 -11.63 0.37
N VAL A 104 -39.35 -11.25 -0.46
CA VAL A 104 -39.42 -11.61 -1.89
C VAL A 104 -38.30 -10.95 -2.69
N VAL A 105 -37.94 -9.71 -2.35
CA VAL A 105 -36.89 -8.95 -3.05
C VAL A 105 -35.54 -9.62 -2.83
N LEU A 106 -35.22 -9.96 -1.57
CA LEU A 106 -33.99 -10.65 -1.22
C LEU A 106 -33.92 -12.04 -1.86
N LYS A 107 -35.02 -12.81 -1.84
CA LYS A 107 -35.09 -14.12 -2.51
C LYS A 107 -34.80 -14.01 -4.01
N SER A 108 -35.45 -13.07 -4.70
CA SER A 108 -35.24 -12.85 -6.13
C SER A 108 -33.81 -12.45 -6.45
N ALA A 109 -33.22 -11.55 -5.66
CA ALA A 109 -31.83 -11.14 -5.85
C ALA A 109 -30.85 -12.31 -5.62
N LEU A 110 -31.13 -13.17 -4.63
CA LEU A 110 -30.30 -14.34 -4.33
C LEU A 110 -30.40 -15.40 -5.42
N ASP A 111 -31.59 -15.65 -5.94
CA ASP A 111 -31.81 -16.59 -7.05
C ASP A 111 -31.07 -16.13 -8.32
N GLU A 112 -31.10 -14.82 -8.62
CA GLU A 112 -30.35 -14.22 -9.72
C GLU A 112 -28.84 -14.39 -9.52
N ALA A 113 -28.31 -14.08 -8.33
CA ALA A 113 -26.89 -14.22 -8.02
C ALA A 113 -26.39 -15.68 -8.06
N CYS A 114 -27.22 -16.65 -7.64
CA CYS A 114 -26.88 -18.07 -7.66
C CYS A 114 -26.93 -18.67 -9.08
N SER A 115 -27.71 -18.08 -10.00
CA SER A 115 -27.82 -18.55 -11.38
C SER A 115 -26.51 -18.40 -12.18
N ASP A 116 -25.60 -17.54 -11.71
CA ASP A 116 -24.26 -17.32 -12.28
C ASP A 116 -23.17 -18.30 -11.76
N GLY A 117 -23.55 -19.34 -11.02
CA GLY A 117 -22.67 -20.52 -10.79
C GLY A 117 -21.98 -20.63 -9.43
N SER A 118 -22.54 -20.06 -8.36
CA SER A 118 -22.04 -20.25 -6.98
C SER A 118 -22.91 -21.23 -6.18
N ASP A 119 -22.28 -22.11 -5.37
CA ASP A 119 -22.97 -22.94 -4.38
C ASP A 119 -23.83 -22.11 -3.41
N SER A 120 -25.02 -22.61 -3.03
CA SER A 120 -26.07 -21.81 -2.39
C SER A 120 -25.74 -21.29 -0.98
N GLU A 121 -24.90 -21.97 -0.20
CA GLU A 121 -24.42 -21.48 1.11
C GLU A 121 -23.37 -20.36 0.96
N ASP A 122 -22.52 -20.43 -0.07
CA ASP A 122 -21.57 -19.36 -0.39
C ASP A 122 -22.28 -18.14 -1.02
N GLY A 123 -23.41 -18.35 -1.69
CA GLY A 123 -24.22 -17.29 -2.32
C GLY A 123 -24.70 -16.24 -1.33
N LEU A 124 -25.29 -16.66 -0.19
CA LEU A 124 -25.80 -15.72 0.81
C LEU A 124 -24.65 -14.96 1.50
N ALA A 125 -23.54 -15.63 1.81
CA ALA A 125 -22.37 -14.99 2.39
C ALA A 125 -21.72 -13.97 1.44
N SER A 126 -21.62 -14.31 0.15
CA SER A 126 -21.15 -13.40 -0.91
C SER A 126 -22.07 -12.19 -1.05
N MET A 127 -23.39 -12.42 -1.07
CA MET A 127 -24.40 -11.37 -1.09
C MET A 127 -24.32 -10.46 0.13
N ALA A 128 -24.16 -11.01 1.33
CA ALA A 128 -24.00 -10.24 2.56
C ALA A 128 -22.77 -9.32 2.49
N ARG A 129 -21.65 -9.80 1.97
CA ARG A 129 -20.44 -8.98 1.76
C ARG A 129 -20.69 -7.87 0.72
N SER A 130 -21.38 -8.18 -0.37
CA SER A 130 -21.76 -7.19 -1.39
C SER A 130 -22.67 -6.10 -0.80
N VAL A 131 -23.73 -6.48 -0.09
CA VAL A 131 -24.66 -5.57 0.59
C VAL A 131 -23.93 -4.72 1.63
N ALA A 132 -23.02 -5.31 2.42
CA ALA A 132 -22.24 -4.57 3.42
C ALA A 132 -21.38 -3.47 2.77
N ARG A 133 -20.73 -3.75 1.63
CA ARG A 133 -19.97 -2.75 0.86
C ARG A 133 -20.85 -1.66 0.27
N ARG A 134 -22.02 -2.04 -0.24
CA ARG A 134 -23.01 -1.09 -0.76
C ARG A 134 -23.52 -0.14 0.34
N ILE A 135 -23.80 -0.66 1.53
CA ILE A 135 -24.15 0.15 2.71
C ILE A 135 -23.03 1.12 3.03
N GLU A 136 -21.78 0.65 3.10
CA GLU A 136 -20.63 1.53 3.36
C GLU A 136 -20.52 2.67 2.33
N ALA A 137 -20.62 2.36 1.02
CA ALA A 137 -20.60 3.36 -0.04
C ALA A 137 -21.76 4.37 0.05
N ALA A 138 -22.96 3.90 0.42
CA ALA A 138 -24.16 4.74 0.54
C ALA A 138 -24.03 5.83 1.61
N GLN A 139 -23.12 5.67 2.59
CA GLN A 139 -22.88 6.66 3.65
C GLN A 139 -22.35 7.99 3.12
N LEU A 140 -21.56 7.93 2.04
CA LEU A 140 -21.08 9.10 1.31
C LEU A 140 -22.04 9.52 0.21
N ALA A 141 -22.46 8.58 -0.64
CA ALA A 141 -23.19 8.90 -1.86
C ALA A 141 -24.64 9.37 -1.59
N ARG A 142 -25.27 8.83 -0.54
CA ARG A 142 -26.66 9.13 -0.13
C ARG A 142 -27.66 9.12 -1.30
N ASN A 143 -27.46 8.20 -2.24
CA ASN A 143 -28.36 8.04 -3.38
C ASN A 143 -29.71 7.47 -2.87
N PRO A 144 -30.84 8.18 -3.05
CA PRO A 144 -32.13 7.73 -2.52
C PRO A 144 -32.59 6.37 -3.09
N GLY A 145 -32.27 6.07 -4.35
CA GLY A 145 -32.60 4.79 -4.98
C GLY A 145 -31.84 3.64 -4.36
N GLU A 146 -30.53 3.82 -4.15
CA GLU A 146 -29.68 2.83 -3.49
C GLU A 146 -30.11 2.58 -2.03
N LEU A 147 -30.44 3.66 -1.30
CA LEU A 147 -30.94 3.54 0.08
C LEU A 147 -32.26 2.78 0.16
N ALA A 148 -33.16 3.00 -0.80
CA ALA A 148 -34.43 2.29 -0.88
C ALA A 148 -34.23 0.80 -1.18
N GLU A 149 -33.34 0.46 -2.12
CA GLU A 149 -33.02 -0.93 -2.45
C GLU A 149 -32.36 -1.66 -1.28
N LEU A 150 -31.37 -1.04 -0.63
CA LEU A 150 -30.71 -1.59 0.55
C LEU A 150 -31.71 -1.79 1.71
N SER A 151 -32.66 -0.88 1.89
CA SER A 151 -33.72 -1.03 2.88
C SER A 151 -34.63 -2.22 2.56
N GLN A 152 -35.01 -2.41 1.29
CA GLN A 152 -35.81 -3.55 0.86
C GLN A 152 -35.06 -4.89 1.05
N LEU A 153 -33.76 -4.94 0.78
CA LEU A 153 -32.96 -6.15 0.92
C LEU A 153 -32.70 -6.54 2.39
N THR A 154 -32.42 -5.55 3.23
CA THR A 154 -31.94 -5.79 4.60
C THR A 154 -33.02 -5.65 5.68
N GLY A 155 -34.13 -4.99 5.37
CA GLY A 155 -35.14 -4.57 6.34
C GLY A 155 -34.69 -3.42 7.25
N LEU A 156 -33.50 -2.86 7.03
CA LEU A 156 -32.99 -1.71 7.79
C LEU A 156 -33.69 -0.43 7.35
N SER A 157 -33.93 0.46 8.31
CA SER A 157 -34.34 1.83 8.02
C SER A 157 -33.18 2.63 7.41
N GLU A 158 -33.50 3.72 6.71
CA GLU A 158 -32.48 4.64 6.16
C GLU A 158 -31.53 5.15 7.24
N GLY A 159 -32.05 5.41 8.46
CA GLY A 159 -31.24 5.83 9.60
C GLY A 159 -30.21 4.77 10.01
N GLU A 160 -30.59 3.49 9.98
CA GLU A 160 -29.70 2.36 10.31
C GLU A 160 -28.67 2.09 9.19
N ILE A 161 -29.04 2.27 7.92
CA ILE A 161 -28.12 2.15 6.78
C ILE A 161 -27.03 3.24 6.85
N LEU A 162 -27.39 4.44 7.32
CA LEU A 162 -26.47 5.56 7.46
C LEU A 162 -25.65 5.52 8.76
N GLU A 163 -25.83 4.52 9.63
CA GLU A 163 -24.93 4.29 10.76
C GLU A 163 -23.55 3.82 10.30
N PRO A 164 -22.45 4.27 10.93
CA PRO A 164 -21.09 3.89 10.55
C PRO A 164 -20.92 2.41 10.19
N ALA A 165 -20.61 2.15 8.92
CA ALA A 165 -20.28 0.83 8.42
C ALA A 165 -18.78 0.72 8.27
N HIS A 166 -18.29 -0.52 8.29
CA HIS A 166 -16.87 -0.76 8.17
C HIS A 166 -16.61 -2.11 7.51
N VAL A 167 -16.41 -2.07 6.21
CA VAL A 167 -15.99 -3.23 5.43
C VAL A 167 -14.59 -2.99 4.93
N ASP A 168 -14.46 -2.12 3.94
CA ASP A 168 -13.19 -1.73 3.34
C ASP A 168 -12.68 -0.39 3.92
N GLY A 169 -13.59 0.45 4.43
CA GLY A 169 -13.33 1.78 4.97
C GLY A 169 -13.07 2.83 3.90
N HIS A 170 -13.34 4.09 4.22
CA HIS A 170 -13.07 5.18 3.28
C HIS A 170 -11.67 5.75 3.46
N TRP A 171 -11.08 6.23 2.39
CA TRP A 171 -9.76 6.86 2.37
C TRP A 171 -9.83 8.19 1.65
N LEU A 172 -9.25 9.22 2.25
CA LEU A 172 -9.01 10.48 1.58
C LEU A 172 -7.60 10.45 1.00
N VAL A 173 -7.46 10.76 -0.28
CA VAL A 173 -6.18 10.92 -0.98
C VAL A 173 -6.09 12.35 -1.50
N VAL A 174 -5.03 13.05 -1.11
CA VAL A 174 -4.73 14.43 -1.47
C VAL A 174 -3.38 14.47 -2.16
N ALA A 175 -3.39 14.68 -3.47
CA ALA A 175 -2.19 14.98 -4.23
C ALA A 175 -2.06 16.48 -4.42
N SER A 176 -0.89 17.02 -4.08
CA SER A 176 -0.59 18.45 -4.18
C SER A 176 0.83 18.65 -4.67
N GLY A 177 0.97 19.38 -5.77
CA GLY A 177 2.25 19.74 -6.36
C GLY A 177 2.09 20.94 -7.30
N PRO A 178 3.20 21.53 -7.76
CA PRO A 178 3.20 22.77 -8.55
C PRO A 178 2.40 22.69 -9.86
N ILE A 179 2.22 21.49 -10.41
CA ILE A 179 1.55 21.24 -11.69
C ILE A 179 0.35 20.28 -11.55
N TYR A 180 0.10 19.77 -10.35
CA TYR A 180 -0.94 18.77 -10.11
C TYR A 180 -1.60 18.97 -8.76
N THR A 181 -2.93 19.05 -8.73
CA THR A 181 -3.69 19.04 -7.49
C THR A 181 -4.94 18.20 -7.69
N ARG A 182 -5.12 17.17 -6.85
CA ARG A 182 -6.29 16.31 -6.84
C ARG A 182 -6.63 15.93 -5.41
N THR A 183 -7.91 15.88 -5.09
CA THR A 183 -8.39 15.41 -3.79
C THR A 183 -9.57 14.50 -4.05
N GLU A 184 -9.51 13.28 -3.52
CA GLU A 184 -10.50 12.26 -3.80
C GLU A 184 -10.75 11.38 -2.57
N LEU A 185 -12.02 11.04 -2.35
CA LEU A 185 -12.42 10.02 -1.39
C LEU A 185 -12.62 8.71 -2.16
N VAL A 186 -11.88 7.69 -1.75
CA VAL A 186 -11.90 6.35 -2.36
C VAL A 186 -12.34 5.31 -1.33
N LEU A 187 -12.92 4.21 -1.81
CA LEU A 187 -13.33 3.09 -0.98
C LEU A 187 -12.20 2.05 -0.89
N GLY A 188 -11.83 1.70 0.32
CA GLY A 188 -10.84 0.68 0.64
C GLY A 188 -9.41 1.04 0.28
N THR A 189 -8.50 0.18 0.73
CA THR A 189 -7.09 0.24 0.34
C THR A 189 -6.91 -0.01 -1.17
N ALA A 190 -7.78 -0.81 -1.80
CA ALA A 190 -7.79 -1.03 -3.24
C ALA A 190 -8.00 0.26 -4.04
N GLY A 191 -8.89 1.15 -3.56
CA GLY A 191 -9.08 2.48 -4.16
C GLY A 191 -7.81 3.33 -4.08
N VAL A 192 -7.13 3.31 -2.94
CA VAL A 192 -5.84 4.00 -2.75
C VAL A 192 -4.78 3.41 -3.70
N MET A 193 -4.69 2.08 -3.77
CA MET A 193 -3.77 1.35 -4.64
C MET A 193 -4.06 1.52 -6.12
N THR A 194 -5.24 1.97 -6.51
CA THR A 194 -5.56 2.32 -7.90
C THR A 194 -5.20 3.78 -8.19
N LEU A 195 -5.60 4.68 -7.30
CA LEU A 195 -5.49 6.12 -7.51
C LEU A 195 -4.04 6.61 -7.43
N ILE A 196 -3.24 6.11 -6.47
CA ILE A 196 -1.85 6.55 -6.31
C ILE A 196 -1.02 6.24 -7.58
N PRO A 197 -1.03 5.00 -8.11
CA PRO A 197 -0.35 4.71 -9.38
C PRO A 197 -0.81 5.56 -10.55
N GLU A 198 -2.12 5.83 -10.67
CA GLU A 198 -2.65 6.68 -11.74
C GLU A 198 -2.06 8.09 -11.69
N ILE A 199 -1.96 8.67 -10.49
CA ILE A 199 -1.38 10.00 -10.27
C ILE A 199 0.12 9.99 -10.57
N VAL A 200 0.85 9.02 -10.02
CA VAL A 200 2.32 8.97 -10.11
C VAL A 200 2.80 8.60 -11.51
N GLY A 201 2.08 7.73 -12.23
CA GLY A 201 2.39 7.38 -13.62
C GLY A 201 2.45 8.63 -14.51
N LYS A 202 1.40 9.47 -14.45
CA LYS A 202 1.36 10.75 -15.18
C LYS A 202 2.55 11.65 -14.81
N LEU A 203 2.89 11.72 -13.52
CA LEU A 203 3.97 12.57 -13.04
C LEU A 203 5.37 12.09 -13.44
N LEU A 204 5.62 10.78 -13.48
CA LEU A 204 6.97 10.26 -13.77
C LEU A 204 7.22 10.03 -15.27
N GLU A 205 6.17 9.79 -16.07
CA GLU A 205 6.29 9.64 -17.52
C GLU A 205 6.71 10.96 -18.20
N ASP A 206 6.20 12.10 -17.73
CA ASP A 206 6.36 13.41 -18.38
C ASP A 206 7.81 13.96 -18.35
N PHE A 207 8.66 13.57 -17.38
CA PHE A 207 9.98 14.21 -17.18
C PHE A 207 11.16 13.43 -17.75
N GLY A 208 11.00 12.17 -18.12
CA GLY A 208 12.04 11.36 -18.79
C GLY A 208 13.33 11.07 -17.98
N SER A 209 13.53 11.70 -16.82
CA SER A 209 14.67 11.50 -15.91
C SER A 209 14.41 10.38 -14.89
N ASP A 210 15.42 10.05 -14.08
CA ASP A 210 15.26 9.20 -12.90
C ASP A 210 14.15 9.77 -11.99
N GLY A 211 13.32 8.89 -11.46
CA GLY A 211 12.26 9.21 -10.51
C GLY A 211 12.59 8.72 -9.11
N ARG A 212 12.15 9.46 -8.09
CA ARG A 212 12.27 9.08 -6.69
C ARG A 212 10.92 9.11 -5.98
N ILE A 213 10.66 8.10 -5.16
CA ILE A 213 9.51 8.01 -4.26
C ILE A 213 10.02 7.87 -2.82
N ARG A 214 9.56 8.71 -1.90
CA ARG A 214 9.79 8.53 -0.46
C ARG A 214 8.49 8.32 0.28
N MET A 215 8.47 7.35 1.18
CA MET A 215 7.29 6.98 1.94
C MET A 215 7.45 7.35 3.41
N HIS A 216 6.44 7.98 3.98
CA HIS A 216 6.47 8.46 5.36
C HIS A 216 5.20 8.05 6.10
N ARG A 217 5.40 7.60 7.35
CA ARG A 217 4.32 7.46 8.33
C ARG A 217 4.19 8.76 9.11
N ALA A 218 3.05 9.44 9.02
CA ALA A 218 2.76 10.67 9.75
C ALA A 218 1.38 10.56 10.44
N PRO A 219 1.22 9.67 11.45
CA PRO A 219 -0.10 9.28 11.96
C PRO A 219 -1.01 10.46 12.31
N PRO A 220 -2.30 10.42 11.91
CA PRO A 220 -3.00 9.30 11.25
C PRO A 220 -2.74 9.18 9.74
N TRP A 221 -1.92 10.06 9.16
CA TRP A 221 -1.67 10.14 7.73
C TRP A 221 -0.51 9.24 7.28
N TYR A 222 -0.55 8.90 6.00
CA TYR A 222 0.59 8.50 5.21
C TYR A 222 0.93 9.61 4.22
N ARG A 223 2.20 9.66 3.83
CA ARG A 223 2.70 10.64 2.86
C ARG A 223 3.65 9.97 1.88
N LEU A 224 3.45 10.23 0.60
CA LEU A 224 4.42 9.96 -0.46
C LEU A 224 4.99 11.28 -0.99
N GLU A 225 6.32 11.34 -1.12
CA GLU A 225 7.02 12.39 -1.84
C GLU A 225 7.45 11.84 -3.20
N ILE A 226 7.04 12.51 -4.27
CA ILE A 226 7.34 12.12 -5.65
C ILE A 226 8.22 13.21 -6.26
N ASP A 227 9.48 12.85 -6.53
CA ASP A 227 10.50 13.74 -7.07
C ASP A 227 10.96 13.25 -8.45
N PRO A 228 10.62 13.93 -9.55
CA PRO A 228 11.38 13.79 -10.79
C PRO A 228 12.75 14.42 -10.57
N LEU A 229 13.84 13.63 -10.61
CA LEU A 229 15.18 14.12 -10.23
C LEU A 229 15.75 15.17 -11.19
N CYS A 230 15.15 15.32 -12.38
CA CYS A 230 15.37 16.45 -13.26
C CYS A 230 14.09 17.32 -13.29
N GLY A 231 13.84 18.05 -12.20
CA GLY A 231 12.69 18.91 -12.03
C GLY A 231 12.70 19.59 -10.65
N ARG A 232 12.21 20.83 -10.55
CA ARG A 232 12.11 21.55 -9.26
C ARG A 232 10.75 21.35 -8.58
N PHE A 233 10.06 20.25 -8.89
CA PHE A 233 8.67 20.08 -8.52
C PHE A 233 8.48 18.76 -7.79
N THR A 234 8.48 18.82 -6.46
CA THR A 234 8.04 17.71 -5.62
C THR A 234 6.53 17.70 -5.57
N THR A 235 5.92 16.56 -5.86
CA THR A 235 4.50 16.32 -5.60
C THR A 235 4.35 15.50 -4.33
N TRP A 236 3.42 15.92 -3.49
CA TRP A 236 3.09 15.29 -2.23
C TRP A 236 1.76 14.55 -2.38
N ILE A 237 1.71 13.29 -1.98
CA ILE A 237 0.45 12.53 -1.89
C ILE A 237 0.24 12.16 -0.43
N ASP A 238 -0.67 12.88 0.22
CA ASP A 238 -1.11 12.60 1.58
C ASP A 238 -2.37 11.75 1.54
N PHE A 239 -2.43 10.69 2.33
CA PHE A 239 -3.64 9.87 2.43
C PHE A 239 -3.92 9.37 3.84
N VAL A 240 -5.21 9.25 4.17
CA VAL A 240 -5.66 8.93 5.53
C VAL A 240 -6.96 8.14 5.51
N ARG A 241 -7.08 7.20 6.46
CA ARG A 241 -8.34 6.49 6.70
C ARG A 241 -9.36 7.46 7.27
N CYS A 242 -10.59 7.37 6.78
CA CYS A 242 -11.65 8.25 7.22
C CYS A 242 -12.98 7.52 7.44
N LEU A 243 -13.78 8.09 8.33
CA LEU A 243 -15.12 7.62 8.64
C LEU A 243 -16.09 8.78 8.44
N PRO A 244 -16.95 8.72 7.40
CA PRO A 244 -18.04 9.67 7.25
C PRO A 244 -19.10 9.42 8.33
N ASP A 245 -19.63 10.50 8.90
CA ASP A 245 -20.78 10.48 9.79
C ASP A 245 -21.71 11.67 9.50
N ALA A 246 -22.83 11.75 10.23
CA ALA A 246 -23.80 12.85 10.10
C ALA A 246 -23.22 14.25 10.39
N ARG A 247 -22.02 14.36 10.97
CA ARG A 247 -21.35 15.63 11.32
C ARG A 247 -20.19 15.96 10.39
N GLY A 248 -19.83 15.08 9.46
CA GLY A 248 -18.75 15.27 8.49
C GLY A 248 -17.83 14.06 8.41
N VAL A 249 -16.57 14.29 8.03
CA VAL A 249 -15.58 13.22 7.88
C VAL A 249 -14.60 13.26 9.04
N ARG A 250 -14.33 12.10 9.65
CA ARG A 250 -13.37 11.95 10.75
C ARG A 250 -12.16 11.15 10.29
N TRP A 251 -10.97 11.60 10.69
CA TRP A 251 -9.72 10.88 10.44
C TRP A 251 -9.52 9.78 11.48
N LEU A 252 -9.20 8.58 11.00
CA LEU A 252 -8.95 7.41 11.81
C LEU A 252 -7.51 6.95 11.61
N LYS A 253 -6.95 6.29 12.62
CA LYS A 253 -5.69 5.59 12.43
C LYS A 253 -5.94 4.33 11.57
N PRO A 254 -5.08 4.03 10.59
CA PRO A 254 -5.09 2.76 9.89
C PRO A 254 -4.98 1.58 10.87
N GLY A 255 -5.82 0.57 10.70
CA GLY A 255 -5.77 -0.68 11.44
C GLY A 255 -4.70 -1.62 10.87
N TRP A 256 -4.42 -2.73 11.55
CA TRP A 256 -3.41 -3.72 11.12
C TRP A 256 -3.68 -4.25 9.70
N ARG A 257 -4.96 -4.46 9.34
CA ARG A 257 -5.36 -4.95 8.02
C ARG A 257 -5.06 -3.91 6.93
N ASP A 258 -5.25 -2.63 7.22
CA ASP A 258 -4.89 -1.56 6.28
C ASP A 258 -3.39 -1.51 6.06
N VAL A 259 -2.63 -1.58 7.17
CA VAL A 259 -1.16 -1.59 7.13
C VAL A 259 -0.67 -2.74 6.25
N PHE A 260 -1.22 -3.94 6.46
CA PHE A 260 -0.90 -5.12 5.66
C PHE A 260 -1.24 -4.95 4.17
N LEU A 261 -2.41 -4.37 3.85
CA LEU A 261 -2.89 -4.19 2.49
C LEU A 261 -2.31 -2.94 1.78
N LEU A 262 -1.63 -2.04 2.49
CA LEU A 262 -1.08 -0.82 1.93
C LEU A 262 0.44 -0.84 1.88
N GLU A 263 1.12 -1.11 3.01
CA GLU A 263 2.54 -0.75 3.11
C GLU A 263 3.44 -1.58 2.19
N GLU A 264 3.33 -2.91 2.23
CA GLU A 264 4.13 -3.79 1.36
C GLU A 264 3.68 -3.73 -0.12
N PRO A 265 2.37 -3.71 -0.44
CA PRO A 265 1.93 -3.52 -1.82
C PRO A 265 2.36 -2.17 -2.42
N LEU A 266 2.28 -1.06 -1.66
CA LEU A 266 2.78 0.23 -2.12
C LEU A 266 4.29 0.21 -2.34
N LEU A 267 5.06 -0.40 -1.42
CA LEU A 267 6.51 -0.51 -1.57
C LEU A 267 6.88 -1.31 -2.83
N THR A 268 6.19 -2.43 -3.06
CA THR A 268 6.37 -3.27 -4.24
C THR A 268 6.06 -2.50 -5.52
N TRP A 269 4.93 -1.79 -5.55
CA TRP A 269 4.58 -0.93 -6.68
C TRP A 269 5.58 0.22 -6.88
N ALA A 270 6.00 0.92 -5.82
CA ALA A 270 6.94 2.03 -5.95
C ALA A 270 8.29 1.58 -6.53
N ARG A 271 8.74 0.37 -6.18
CA ARG A 271 9.95 -0.26 -6.76
C ARG A 271 9.80 -0.51 -8.26
N SER A 272 8.59 -0.72 -8.78
CA SER A 272 8.34 -0.89 -10.21
C SER A 272 8.07 0.42 -10.96
N ALA A 273 7.77 1.50 -10.22
CA ALA A 273 7.43 2.82 -10.76
C ALA A 273 8.60 3.83 -10.76
N ALA A 274 9.56 3.70 -9.84
CA ALA A 274 10.66 4.66 -9.66
C ALA A 274 12.05 4.01 -9.67
N ASN A 275 13.09 4.84 -9.78
CA ASN A 275 14.50 4.41 -9.76
C ASN A 275 15.09 4.40 -8.35
N PHE A 276 14.58 5.30 -7.50
CA PHE A 276 14.97 5.42 -6.10
C PHE A 276 13.73 5.38 -5.23
N VAL A 277 13.72 4.49 -4.24
CA VAL A 277 12.60 4.33 -3.32
C VAL A 277 13.13 4.39 -1.90
N THR A 278 12.50 5.20 -1.05
CA THR A 278 12.69 5.15 0.40
C THR A 278 11.42 4.59 1.01
N GLY A 279 11.49 3.38 1.57
CA GLY A 279 10.34 2.72 2.17
C GLY A 279 9.86 3.40 3.46
N PHE A 280 8.75 2.93 4.03
CA PHE A 280 8.22 3.44 5.30
C PHE A 280 9.16 3.22 6.49
N ASP A 281 10.15 2.34 6.34
CA ASP A 281 11.25 2.10 7.29
C ASP A 281 12.35 3.17 7.22
N GLY A 282 12.33 4.03 6.20
CA GLY A 282 13.32 5.08 5.97
C GLY A 282 14.57 4.62 5.23
N SER A 283 14.63 3.36 4.78
CA SER A 283 15.79 2.82 4.08
C SER A 283 15.74 3.22 2.60
N PRO A 284 16.74 3.94 2.07
CA PRO A 284 16.81 4.24 0.64
C PRO A 284 17.30 3.01 -0.14
N THR A 285 16.71 2.78 -1.30
CA THR A 285 17.10 1.73 -2.26
C THR A 285 17.01 2.30 -3.69
N PRO A 286 18.04 2.17 -4.54
CA PRO A 286 19.39 1.80 -4.12
C PRO A 286 19.98 2.87 -3.20
N GLY A 287 20.76 2.44 -2.21
CA GLY A 287 21.61 3.33 -1.43
C GLY A 287 22.80 3.84 -2.23
N ASP A 288 23.35 3.00 -3.11
CA ASP A 288 24.41 3.37 -4.06
C ASP A 288 24.21 2.67 -5.41
N VAL A 289 24.11 3.44 -6.50
CA VAL A 289 23.91 2.89 -7.85
C VAL A 289 25.09 2.03 -8.33
N ARG A 290 26.30 2.20 -7.77
CA ARG A 290 27.46 1.36 -8.10
C ARG A 290 27.34 -0.06 -7.57
N ARG A 291 26.48 -0.28 -6.57
CA ARG A 291 26.21 -1.58 -5.97
C ARG A 291 25.08 -2.32 -6.66
N LEU A 292 24.49 -1.74 -7.71
CA LEU A 292 23.52 -2.44 -8.53
C LEU A 292 24.19 -3.60 -9.26
N ARG A 293 23.46 -4.70 -9.39
CA ARG A 293 23.85 -5.90 -10.12
C ARG A 293 22.64 -6.44 -10.87
N LEU A 294 22.87 -7.21 -11.93
CA LEU A 294 21.83 -8.09 -12.47
C LEU A 294 22.02 -9.49 -11.92
N ARG A 295 20.99 -10.02 -11.25
CA ARG A 295 20.91 -11.44 -10.92
C ARG A 295 20.24 -12.15 -12.08
N VAL A 296 20.95 -13.10 -12.69
CA VAL A 296 20.45 -13.95 -13.76
C VAL A 296 20.32 -15.37 -13.20
N SER A 297 19.08 -15.84 -13.05
CA SER A 297 18.80 -17.20 -12.60
C SER A 297 18.30 -18.04 -13.77
N GLU A 298 18.94 -19.17 -14.01
CA GLU A 298 18.59 -20.12 -15.06
C GLU A 298 17.73 -21.24 -14.49
N TYR A 299 16.70 -21.63 -15.23
CA TYR A 299 15.73 -22.65 -14.86
C TYR A 299 15.54 -23.65 -15.99
N ASN A 300 15.31 -24.91 -15.61
CA ASN A 300 14.85 -25.93 -16.54
C ASN A 300 13.37 -25.67 -16.87
N GLY A 301 13.01 -25.72 -18.16
CA GLY A 301 11.64 -25.54 -18.62
C GLY A 301 10.63 -26.57 -18.08
N GLU A 302 11.07 -27.78 -17.71
CA GLU A 302 10.17 -28.87 -17.25
C GLU A 302 9.83 -28.80 -15.76
N SER A 303 10.84 -28.71 -14.89
CA SER A 303 10.67 -28.79 -13.43
C SER A 303 10.51 -27.43 -12.76
N GLY A 304 10.84 -26.34 -13.46
CA GLY A 304 10.95 -25.01 -12.84
C GLY A 304 12.06 -24.92 -11.79
N GLU A 305 12.94 -25.93 -11.70
CA GLU A 305 14.06 -25.94 -10.78
C GLU A 305 15.18 -25.03 -11.30
N ARG A 306 15.81 -24.32 -10.37
CA ARG A 306 16.93 -23.43 -10.68
C ARG A 306 18.18 -24.25 -10.96
N ILE A 307 18.71 -24.14 -12.17
CA ILE A 307 19.93 -24.80 -12.63
C ILE A 307 21.16 -24.03 -12.14
N SER A 308 21.17 -22.72 -12.36
CA SER A 308 22.33 -21.88 -12.05
C SER A 308 21.89 -20.45 -11.69
N GLU A 309 22.79 -19.72 -11.04
CA GLU A 309 22.64 -18.30 -10.75
C GLU A 309 23.97 -17.59 -11.02
N GLN A 310 23.90 -16.48 -11.76
CA GLN A 310 25.02 -15.62 -12.05
C GLN A 310 24.71 -14.18 -11.62
N ILE A 311 25.72 -13.50 -11.07
CA ILE A 311 25.65 -12.08 -10.71
C ILE A 311 26.50 -11.29 -11.69
N ILE A 312 25.89 -10.30 -12.34
CA ILE A 312 26.54 -9.43 -13.30
C ILE A 312 26.72 -8.08 -12.65
N ALA A 313 27.99 -7.69 -12.43
CA ALA A 313 28.30 -6.42 -11.80
C ALA A 313 28.36 -5.24 -12.78
N GLY A 314 28.71 -5.49 -14.04
CA GLY A 314 29.13 -4.44 -14.96
C GLY A 314 30.35 -3.68 -14.43
N ALA A 315 31.02 -2.90 -15.28
CA ALA A 315 32.12 -2.04 -14.84
C ALA A 315 31.63 -0.81 -14.04
N LEU A 316 30.64 -0.98 -13.15
CA LEU A 316 30.01 0.10 -12.38
C LEU A 316 30.96 0.73 -11.37
N GLU A 317 31.85 -0.07 -10.79
CA GLU A 317 32.87 0.39 -9.84
C GLU A 317 33.95 1.25 -10.52
N GLU A 318 34.12 1.08 -11.83
CA GLU A 318 35.07 1.84 -12.65
C GLU A 318 34.51 3.20 -13.10
N ILE A 319 33.23 3.49 -12.87
CA ILE A 319 32.62 4.77 -13.21
C ILE A 319 33.27 5.89 -12.38
N PRO A 320 33.96 6.87 -13.00
CA PRO A 320 34.61 7.96 -12.28
C PRO A 320 33.62 8.74 -11.39
N GLY A 321 34.06 9.13 -10.20
CA GLY A 321 33.23 9.87 -9.23
C GLY A 321 32.61 11.14 -9.81
N GLU A 322 33.40 11.94 -10.51
CA GLU A 322 32.95 13.19 -11.13
C GLU A 322 31.84 12.96 -12.16
N ARG A 323 31.98 11.92 -13.00
CA ARG A 323 30.95 11.56 -13.98
C ARG A 323 29.67 11.11 -13.29
N LEU A 324 29.77 10.28 -12.25
CA LEU A 324 28.60 9.82 -11.52
C LEU A 324 27.87 10.97 -10.84
N THR A 325 28.60 11.91 -10.21
CA THR A 325 28.01 13.10 -9.58
C THR A 325 27.30 13.97 -10.62
N ALA A 326 27.91 14.22 -11.79
CA ALA A 326 27.27 14.98 -12.86
C ALA A 326 25.96 14.30 -13.34
N GLU A 327 25.96 12.98 -13.52
CA GLU A 327 24.76 12.22 -13.91
C GLU A 327 23.69 12.19 -12.80
N GLN A 328 24.09 12.22 -11.53
CA GLN A 328 23.16 12.37 -10.40
C GLN A 328 22.49 13.74 -10.39
N GLU A 329 23.23 14.82 -10.66
CA GLU A 329 22.72 16.19 -10.72
C GLU A 329 21.67 16.38 -11.82
N ILE A 330 21.81 15.68 -12.95
CA ILE A 330 20.84 15.71 -14.05
C ILE A 330 19.83 14.55 -13.99
N GLY A 331 19.82 13.75 -12.91
CA GLY A 331 18.86 12.68 -12.68
C GLY A 331 18.94 11.56 -13.72
N ARG A 332 20.13 11.08 -14.05
CA ARG A 332 20.37 9.98 -15.01
C ARG A 332 21.30 8.88 -14.48
N SER A 333 21.71 8.98 -13.22
CA SER A 333 22.64 8.03 -12.61
C SER A 333 22.15 6.57 -12.63
N HIS A 334 20.85 6.32 -12.44
CA HIS A 334 20.29 4.97 -12.48
C HIS A 334 20.23 4.45 -13.92
N LEU A 335 19.84 5.31 -14.87
CA LEU A 335 19.90 4.99 -16.30
C LEU A 335 21.31 4.59 -16.75
N VAL A 336 22.34 5.33 -16.35
CA VAL A 336 23.74 5.00 -16.68
C VAL A 336 24.14 3.66 -16.08
N ALA A 337 23.75 3.37 -14.84
CA ALA A 337 24.05 2.10 -14.19
C ALA A 337 23.37 0.92 -14.90
N THR A 338 22.06 1.01 -15.14
CA THR A 338 21.29 -0.03 -15.84
C THR A 338 21.74 -0.23 -17.28
N TRP A 339 22.16 0.84 -17.98
CA TRP A 339 22.76 0.74 -19.32
C TRP A 339 24.10 -0.01 -19.31
N THR A 340 24.95 0.27 -18.33
CA THR A 340 26.24 -0.40 -18.17
C THR A 340 26.05 -1.89 -17.86
N LEU A 341 25.14 -2.20 -16.93
CA LEU A 341 24.74 -3.57 -16.62
C LEU A 341 24.15 -4.30 -17.84
N GLY A 342 23.28 -3.64 -18.60
CA GLY A 342 22.69 -4.19 -19.81
C GLY A 342 23.74 -4.53 -20.86
N THR A 343 24.79 -3.69 -21.01
CA THR A 343 25.91 -3.98 -21.92
C THR A 343 26.64 -5.27 -21.52
N ALA A 344 26.99 -5.40 -20.25
CA ALA A 344 27.65 -6.60 -19.74
C ALA A 344 26.75 -7.86 -19.86
N LEU A 345 25.44 -7.70 -19.64
CA LEU A 345 24.48 -8.80 -19.85
C LEU A 345 24.46 -9.24 -21.31
N GLN A 346 24.48 -8.32 -22.27
CA GLN A 346 24.48 -8.66 -23.69
C GLN A 346 25.71 -9.50 -24.06
N GLU A 347 26.90 -9.09 -23.63
CA GLU A 347 28.14 -9.85 -23.89
C GLU A 347 28.08 -11.27 -23.30
N ILE A 348 27.41 -11.44 -22.16
CA ILE A 348 27.22 -12.75 -21.52
C ILE A 348 26.15 -13.59 -22.24
N LEU A 349 25.05 -12.97 -22.68
CA LEU A 349 23.94 -13.67 -23.33
C LEU A 349 24.21 -13.98 -24.81
N GLU A 350 25.02 -13.19 -25.51
CA GLU A 350 25.26 -13.32 -26.96
C GLU A 350 25.68 -14.73 -27.41
N PRO A 351 26.63 -15.42 -26.74
CA PRO A 351 26.99 -16.80 -27.10
C PRO A 351 25.81 -17.78 -26.93
N HIS A 352 24.96 -17.55 -25.93
CA HIS A 352 23.79 -18.40 -25.68
C HIS A 352 22.69 -18.14 -26.69
N LEU A 353 22.41 -16.87 -27.01
CA LEU A 353 21.36 -16.49 -27.94
C LEU A 353 21.72 -16.84 -29.39
N SER A 354 22.99 -16.68 -29.79
CA SER A 354 23.48 -17.01 -31.14
C SER A 354 23.41 -18.51 -31.46
N ALA A 355 23.37 -19.38 -30.45
CA ALA A 355 23.16 -20.81 -30.61
C ALA A 355 21.71 -21.18 -30.98
N TYR A 356 20.76 -20.24 -30.87
CA TYR A 356 19.35 -20.45 -31.18
C TYR A 356 18.92 -19.57 -32.35
N PRO A 357 18.09 -20.09 -33.28
CA PRO A 357 17.39 -19.24 -34.23
C PRO A 357 16.56 -18.17 -33.50
N ARG A 358 16.43 -16.96 -34.09
CA ARG A 358 15.67 -15.85 -33.49
C ARG A 358 14.23 -16.21 -33.09
N GLN A 359 13.61 -17.12 -33.84
CA GLN A 359 12.24 -17.60 -33.62
C GLN A 359 12.11 -18.49 -32.38
N CYS A 360 13.24 -18.96 -31.84
CA CYS A 360 13.32 -19.92 -30.75
C CYS A 360 13.61 -19.24 -29.42
N TRP A 361 13.50 -17.91 -29.34
CA TRP A 361 13.54 -17.22 -28.06
C TRP A 361 12.73 -15.94 -28.02
N GLU A 362 12.30 -15.58 -26.81
CA GLU A 362 11.53 -14.37 -26.52
C GLU A 362 11.94 -13.78 -25.17
N VAL A 363 11.88 -12.46 -25.09
CA VAL A 363 12.07 -11.72 -23.84
C VAL A 363 10.74 -11.07 -23.46
N THR A 364 10.28 -11.34 -22.25
CA THR A 364 9.10 -10.71 -21.66
C THR A 364 9.48 -9.88 -20.44
N VAL A 365 8.81 -8.74 -20.25
CA VAL A 365 8.94 -7.96 -19.02
C VAL A 365 7.97 -8.54 -17.99
N THR A 366 8.48 -8.80 -16.79
CA THR A 366 7.71 -9.29 -15.64
C THR A 366 7.66 -8.22 -14.56
N ASP A 367 6.79 -8.37 -13.56
CA ASP A 367 6.64 -7.40 -12.46
C ASP A 367 7.92 -7.12 -11.67
N ASP A 368 8.88 -8.04 -11.70
CA ASP A 368 10.11 -8.02 -10.92
C ASP A 368 11.40 -7.99 -11.78
N GLY A 369 11.28 -7.95 -13.11
CA GLY A 369 12.44 -7.98 -13.99
C GLY A 369 12.11 -8.30 -15.44
N CYS A 370 12.97 -9.09 -16.08
CA CYS A 370 12.76 -9.64 -17.42
C CYS A 370 12.89 -11.16 -17.38
N ALA A 371 12.11 -11.85 -18.21
CA ALA A 371 12.25 -13.29 -18.43
C ALA A 371 12.65 -13.55 -19.88
N LEU A 372 13.70 -14.35 -20.08
CA LEU A 372 14.14 -14.83 -21.40
C LEU A 372 13.78 -16.30 -21.50
N TYR A 373 13.02 -16.65 -22.53
CA TYR A 373 12.61 -18.02 -22.84
C TYR A 373 13.39 -18.50 -24.05
N LEU A 374 14.03 -19.65 -23.95
CA LEU A 374 14.68 -20.35 -25.06
C LEU A 374 13.91 -21.64 -25.32
N TRP A 375 13.18 -21.71 -26.42
CA TRP A 375 12.42 -22.90 -26.81
C TRP A 375 13.34 -23.98 -27.41
N PRO A 376 12.96 -25.26 -27.24
CA PRO A 376 13.75 -26.37 -27.74
C PRO A 376 13.88 -26.34 -29.27
N THR A 377 15.10 -26.51 -29.77
CA THR A 377 15.40 -26.85 -31.17
C THR A 377 16.23 -28.13 -31.22
N GLY A 378 16.22 -28.82 -32.37
CA GLY A 378 17.01 -30.04 -32.54
C GLY A 378 18.50 -29.78 -32.29
N GLY A 379 19.04 -30.33 -31.19
CA GLY A 379 20.45 -30.16 -30.79
C GLY A 379 20.73 -29.00 -29.84
N ALA A 380 19.71 -28.25 -29.39
CA ALA A 380 19.91 -27.15 -28.45
C ALA A 380 20.10 -27.60 -26.99
N PRO A 381 20.82 -26.82 -26.18
CA PRO A 381 20.84 -26.97 -24.72
C PRO A 381 19.41 -26.83 -24.13
N GLY A 382 19.13 -27.50 -23.00
CA GLY A 382 17.84 -27.40 -22.31
C GLY A 382 16.82 -28.52 -22.57
N GLY A 383 17.17 -29.54 -23.37
CA GLY A 383 16.32 -30.72 -23.55
C GLY A 383 14.98 -30.42 -24.26
N GLN A 384 13.96 -31.23 -24.00
CA GLN A 384 12.67 -31.16 -24.70
C GLN A 384 11.82 -29.92 -24.34
N TYR A 385 12.15 -29.22 -23.26
CA TYR A 385 11.35 -28.11 -22.73
C TYR A 385 12.07 -26.74 -22.76
N GLY A 386 13.34 -26.72 -23.16
CA GLY A 386 14.12 -25.50 -23.31
C GLY A 386 14.60 -24.92 -21.96
N LEU A 387 15.04 -23.67 -22.00
CA LEU A 387 15.59 -22.94 -20.85
C LEU A 387 14.81 -21.68 -20.57
N ARG A 388 14.76 -21.28 -19.30
CA ARG A 388 14.20 -20.00 -18.88
C ARG A 388 15.19 -19.26 -18.00
N TYR A 389 15.48 -18.01 -18.34
CA TYR A 389 16.26 -17.11 -17.51
C TYR A 389 15.34 -16.07 -16.87
N ARG A 390 15.58 -15.77 -15.60
CA ARG A 390 14.98 -14.66 -14.88
C ARG A 390 16.07 -13.65 -14.56
N ILE A 391 15.90 -12.42 -15.05
CA ILE A 391 16.84 -11.32 -14.92
C ILE A 391 16.22 -10.30 -13.97
N GLN A 392 16.83 -10.09 -12.81
CA GLN A 392 16.36 -9.16 -11.79
C GLN A 392 17.44 -8.11 -11.49
N LEU A 393 17.02 -6.88 -11.27
CA LEU A 393 17.91 -5.84 -10.73
C LEU A 393 17.96 -5.96 -9.21
N VAL A 394 19.17 -6.08 -8.67
CA VAL A 394 19.41 -6.21 -7.24
C VAL A 394 20.47 -5.21 -6.79
N GLU A 395 20.46 -4.86 -5.51
CA GLU A 395 21.52 -4.09 -4.87
C GLU A 395 22.33 -5.00 -3.94
N GLU A 396 23.65 -4.95 -4.04
CA GLU A 396 24.56 -5.60 -3.11
C GLU A 396 24.58 -4.83 -1.77
N THR A 397 23.85 -5.33 -0.77
CA THR A 397 23.68 -4.66 0.54
C THR A 397 24.86 -4.95 1.48
N ALA A 398 25.45 -6.13 1.34
CA ALA A 398 26.69 -6.58 1.96
C ALA A 398 27.40 -7.54 1.00
N PRO A 399 28.70 -7.85 1.19
CA PRO A 399 29.41 -8.77 0.29
C PRO A 399 28.66 -10.10 0.11
N GLY A 400 28.23 -10.37 -1.13
CA GLY A 400 27.45 -11.57 -1.49
C GLY A 400 25.99 -11.60 -1.01
N GLN A 401 25.48 -10.53 -0.39
CA GLN A 401 24.07 -10.37 -0.03
C GLN A 401 23.40 -9.36 -0.95
N PHE A 402 22.26 -9.76 -1.52
CA PHE A 402 21.56 -8.96 -2.52
C PHE A 402 20.11 -8.73 -2.12
N GLY A 403 19.71 -7.46 -2.07
CA GLY A 403 18.33 -7.02 -1.87
C GLY A 403 17.69 -6.59 -3.20
N THR A 404 16.36 -6.62 -3.25
CA THR A 404 15.60 -6.13 -4.40
C THR A 404 15.83 -4.64 -4.61
N ALA A 405 16.22 -4.25 -5.84
CA ALA A 405 16.39 -2.85 -6.21
C ALA A 405 15.19 -2.34 -7.04
N PRO A 406 14.82 -1.05 -6.95
CA PRO A 406 13.83 -0.46 -7.83
C PRO A 406 14.27 -0.50 -9.30
N TRP A 407 13.36 -0.90 -10.17
CA TRP A 407 13.57 -0.96 -11.61
C TRP A 407 12.28 -0.64 -12.34
N ARG A 408 12.24 0.52 -12.99
CA ARG A 408 11.03 1.00 -13.66
C ARG A 408 10.61 0.06 -14.78
N HIS A 409 9.30 -0.05 -15.01
CA HIS A 409 8.76 -0.79 -16.15
C HIS A 409 9.38 -0.35 -17.50
N LYS A 410 9.41 0.96 -17.76
CA LYS A 410 10.08 1.55 -18.94
C LYS A 410 11.55 1.12 -19.08
N ASP A 411 12.30 1.09 -17.99
CA ASP A 411 13.74 0.77 -18.03
C ASP A 411 13.95 -0.74 -18.27
N ARG A 412 13.00 -1.60 -17.85
CA ARG A 412 12.96 -3.03 -18.20
C ARG A 412 12.63 -3.24 -19.68
N GLU A 413 11.65 -2.51 -20.20
CA GLU A 413 11.33 -2.52 -21.65
C GLU A 413 12.52 -2.09 -22.50
N ALA A 414 13.27 -1.07 -22.05
CA ALA A 414 14.50 -0.65 -22.71
C ALA A 414 15.56 -1.77 -22.72
N LEU A 415 15.72 -2.52 -21.62
CA LEU A 415 16.61 -3.69 -21.59
C LEU A 415 16.13 -4.78 -22.55
N LYS A 416 14.83 -5.09 -22.55
CA LYS A 416 14.23 -6.06 -23.48
C LYS A 416 14.57 -5.72 -24.92
N GLN A 417 14.29 -4.49 -25.36
CA GLN A 417 14.60 -4.02 -26.71
C GLN A 417 16.09 -4.18 -27.04
N ARG A 418 16.95 -3.96 -26.04
CA ARG A 418 18.38 -4.12 -26.17
C ARG A 418 18.80 -5.58 -26.39
N ILE A 419 18.28 -6.51 -25.59
CA ILE A 419 18.53 -7.95 -25.75
C ILE A 419 18.01 -8.40 -27.12
N GLU A 420 16.85 -7.91 -27.54
CA GLU A 420 16.28 -8.23 -28.85
C GLU A 420 17.14 -7.73 -30.02
N ALA A 421 17.84 -6.60 -29.84
CA ALA A 421 18.75 -6.03 -30.82
C ALA A 421 20.10 -6.77 -30.95
N CYS A 422 20.49 -7.65 -30.00
CA CYS A 422 21.77 -8.37 -30.07
C CYS A 422 21.95 -9.26 -31.30
N LEU A 423 20.86 -9.62 -31.99
CA LEU A 423 20.87 -10.53 -33.13
C LEU A 423 20.10 -9.97 -34.35
N SER A 424 19.87 -8.65 -34.37
CA SER A 424 19.38 -7.90 -35.53
C SER A 424 20.56 -7.42 -36.37
#